data_AF-A0A920DPE6-F1
#
_entry.id   AF-A0A920DPE6-F1
#
_cell.length_a   1.000
_cell.length_b   1.000
_cell.length_c   1.000
_cell.angle_alpha   90.00
_cell.angle_beta   90.00
_cell.angle_gamma   90.00
#
_symmetry.space_group_name_H-M   'P 1'
#
loop_
_entity.id
_entity.type
_entity.pdbx_description
1 polymer ?
#
loop_
_entity_poly.entity_id
_entity_poly.type
_entity_poly.pdbx_seq_one_letter_code
_entity_poly.pdbx_strand_id
1 'polypeptide(L)'
;MKVQSDTLLGSADGAYPELENVLDMGRVCLSAEMLGGIETVFETTLNYLKERKQFDTIIGTFQALQHRAAEMFCEVEICQSVVLDALSALEERRNDIPRAASLAKARLSDASRLITNEASRCMAVSA
;
A
#
# COMPACT_ATOMS: atom_id res chain seq x y z
N MET A 1 30.44 0.50 23.63
CA MET A 1 30.00 1.74 22.94
C MET A 1 29.74 2.78 24.02
N LYS A 2 30.46 3.92 24.02
CA LYS A 2 30.20 5.05 24.93
C LYS A 2 29.67 6.20 24.09
N VAL A 3 28.64 6.87 24.57
CA VAL A 3 27.97 7.98 23.88
C VAL A 3 27.95 9.18 24.83
N GLN A 4 28.14 10.39 24.29
CA GLN A 4 28.13 11.63 25.07
C GLN A 4 26.70 12.10 25.36
N SER A 5 26.50 12.76 26.51
CA SER A 5 25.16 13.19 26.97
C SER A 5 24.51 14.25 26.09
N ASP A 6 25.28 14.98 25.29
CA ASP A 6 24.79 15.98 24.33
C ASP A 6 24.12 15.38 23.08
N THR A 7 24.31 14.07 22.84
CA THR A 7 23.64 13.35 21.74
C THR A 7 22.24 12.84 22.10
N LEU A 8 21.80 13.05 23.34
CA LEU A 8 20.48 12.63 23.80
C LEU A 8 19.39 13.39 23.02
N LEU A 9 18.53 12.64 22.33
CA LEU A 9 17.33 13.20 21.70
C LEU A 9 16.19 13.18 22.72
N GLY A 10 15.62 14.35 22.98
CA GLY A 10 14.55 14.51 23.97
C GLY A 10 15.07 14.50 25.40
N SER A 11 14.28 13.97 26.33
CA SER A 11 14.61 13.88 27.75
C SER A 11 15.01 12.46 28.15
N ALA A 12 15.84 12.35 29.20
CA ALA A 12 16.14 11.06 29.82
C ALA A 12 14.83 10.39 30.27
N ASP A 13 14.70 9.09 29.97
CA ASP A 13 13.53 8.25 30.25
C ASP A 13 12.21 8.68 29.56
N GLY A 14 12.25 9.68 28.67
CA GLY A 14 11.08 10.22 27.96
C GLY A 14 10.90 9.74 26.51
N ALA A 15 11.65 8.74 26.07
CA ALA A 15 11.72 8.40 24.64
C ALA A 15 10.47 7.72 24.07
N TYR A 16 9.70 7.00 24.88
CA TYR A 16 8.61 6.14 24.38
C TYR A 16 7.50 6.91 23.63
N PRO A 17 6.93 8.01 24.16
CA PRO A 17 5.89 8.75 23.44
C PRO A 17 6.39 9.36 22.13
N GLU A 18 7.62 9.87 22.11
CA GLU A 18 8.24 10.42 20.91
C GLU A 18 8.51 9.34 19.86
N LEU A 19 8.95 8.16 20.30
CA LEU A 19 9.16 7.03 19.42
C LEU A 19 7.86 6.56 18.76
N GLU A 20 6.76 6.48 19.52
CA GLU A 20 5.44 6.12 18.95
C GLU A 20 5.01 7.12 17.87
N ASN A 21 5.15 8.43 18.12
CA ASN A 21 4.85 9.46 17.12
C ASN A 21 5.65 9.26 15.82
N VAL A 22 6.96 9.02 15.95
CA VAL A 22 7.84 8.78 14.78
C VAL A 22 7.47 7.49 14.05
N LEU A 23 7.14 6.43 14.79
CA LEU A 23 6.71 5.16 14.20
C LEU A 23 5.38 5.28 13.45
N ASP A 24 4.43 6.05 13.98
CA ASP A 24 3.16 6.32 13.30
C ASP A 24 3.37 7.08 11.99
N MET A 25 4.17 8.15 12.02
CA MET A 25 4.56 8.85 10.79
C MET A 25 5.23 7.90 9.79
N GLY A 26 6.16 7.06 10.26
CA GLY A 26 6.85 6.06 9.44
C GLY A 26 5.89 5.05 8.80
N ARG A 27 4.87 4.58 9.55
CA ARG A 27 3.84 3.66 9.06
C ARG A 27 3.00 4.30 7.94
N VAL A 28 2.64 5.57 8.08
CA VAL A 28 1.91 6.31 7.03
C VAL A 28 2.77 6.47 5.77
N CYS A 29 4.01 6.94 5.92
CA CYS A 29 4.94 7.09 4.79
C CYS A 29 5.17 5.77 4.04
N LEU A 30 5.41 4.67 4.78
CA LEU A 30 5.58 3.35 4.19
C LEU A 30 4.30 2.87 3.49
N SER A 31 3.12 3.17 4.04
CA SER A 31 1.85 2.82 3.39
C SER A 31 1.65 3.59 2.09
N ALA A 32 2.07 4.85 2.02
CA ALA A 32 2.05 5.63 0.79
C ALA A 32 3.01 5.07 -0.29
N GLU A 33 4.20 4.62 0.10
CA GLU A 33 5.10 3.91 -0.82
C GLU A 33 4.48 2.61 -1.33
N MET A 34 3.89 1.82 -0.43
CA MET A 34 3.20 0.57 -0.80
C MET A 34 2.04 0.82 -1.77
N LEU A 35 1.31 1.93 -1.63
CA LEU A 35 0.26 2.33 -2.56
C LEU A 35 0.79 2.49 -3.99
N GLY A 36 1.87 3.26 -4.18
CA GLY A 36 2.50 3.40 -5.50
C GLY A 36 2.99 2.07 -6.07
N GLY A 37 3.47 1.18 -5.21
CA GLY A 37 3.83 -0.19 -5.59
C GLY A 37 2.65 -1.01 -6.14
N ILE A 38 1.52 -1.02 -5.44
CA ILE A 38 0.33 -1.78 -5.89
C ILE A 38 -0.32 -1.16 -7.13
N GLU A 39 -0.33 0.17 -7.26
CA GLU A 39 -0.79 0.88 -8.45
C GLU A 39 0.04 0.48 -9.68
N THR A 40 1.37 0.45 -9.55
CA THR A 40 2.27 0.05 -10.62
C THR A 40 2.02 -1.40 -11.06
N VAL A 41 1.86 -2.32 -10.10
CA VAL A 41 1.56 -3.73 -10.39
C VAL A 41 0.23 -3.87 -11.10
N PHE A 42 -0.81 -3.16 -10.63
CA PHE A 42 -2.13 -3.17 -11.23
C PHE A 42 -2.11 -2.62 -12.67
N GLU A 43 -1.49 -1.46 -12.90
CA GLU A 43 -1.37 -0.84 -14.22
C GLU A 43 -0.61 -1.75 -15.20
N THR A 44 0.53 -2.30 -14.77
CA THR A 44 1.32 -3.25 -15.56
C THR A 44 0.49 -4.47 -15.95
N THR A 45 -0.31 -4.99 -15.01
CA THR A 45 -1.20 -6.12 -15.26
C THR A 45 -2.30 -5.76 -16.26
N LEU A 46 -2.94 -4.61 -16.11
CA LEU A 46 -3.98 -4.14 -17.02
C LEU A 46 -3.44 -3.95 -18.45
N ASN A 47 -2.26 -3.35 -18.59
CA ASN A 47 -1.63 -3.17 -19.89
C ASN A 47 -1.33 -4.51 -20.56
N TYR A 48 -0.80 -5.47 -19.80
CA TYR A 48 -0.60 -6.84 -20.28
C TYR A 48 -1.91 -7.48 -20.78
N LEU A 49 -3.00 -7.38 -20.01
CA LEU A 49 -4.30 -7.94 -20.38
C LEU A 49 -4.88 -7.33 -21.66
N LYS A 50 -4.58 -6.05 -21.95
CA LYS A 50 -5.05 -5.33 -23.14
C LYS A 50 -4.23 -5.64 -24.40
N GLU A 51 -2.95 -5.96 -24.24
CA GLU A 51 -2.04 -6.17 -25.37
C GLU A 51 -1.91 -7.66 -25.75
N ARG A 52 -1.98 -8.56 -24.77
CA ARG A 52 -1.74 -9.98 -24.98
C ARG A 52 -2.88 -10.64 -25.75
N LYS A 53 -2.54 -11.32 -26.86
CA LYS A 53 -3.46 -12.12 -27.67
C LYS A 53 -3.20 -13.62 -27.55
N GLN A 54 -4.26 -14.38 -27.27
CA GLN A 54 -4.30 -15.85 -27.26
C GLN A 54 -5.69 -16.30 -27.71
N PHE A 55 -5.80 -17.49 -28.32
CA PHE A 55 -7.08 -17.98 -28.86
C PHE A 55 -7.72 -16.98 -29.84
N ASP A 56 -6.89 -16.35 -30.67
CA ASP A 56 -7.25 -15.32 -31.66
C ASP A 56 -7.98 -14.09 -31.11
N THR A 57 -7.96 -13.88 -29.78
CA THR A 57 -8.54 -12.72 -29.12
C THR A 57 -7.58 -12.10 -28.11
N ILE A 58 -7.85 -10.87 -27.69
CA ILE A 58 -7.17 -10.23 -26.57
C ILE A 58 -7.66 -10.89 -25.28
N ILE A 59 -6.75 -11.34 -24.41
CA ILE A 59 -7.12 -12.08 -23.21
C ILE A 59 -7.94 -11.26 -22.22
N GLY A 60 -7.80 -9.93 -22.21
CA GLY A 60 -8.63 -9.01 -21.41
C GLY A 60 -10.12 -9.01 -21.77
N THR A 61 -10.54 -9.72 -22.82
CA THR A 61 -11.96 -9.95 -23.14
C THR A 61 -12.59 -11.08 -22.33
N PHE A 62 -11.78 -11.93 -21.67
CA PHE A 62 -12.28 -13.03 -20.86
C PHE A 62 -12.85 -12.53 -19.53
N GLN A 63 -14.11 -12.87 -19.25
CA GLN A 63 -14.84 -12.41 -18.06
C GLN A 63 -14.11 -12.72 -16.75
N ALA A 64 -13.46 -13.89 -16.64
CA ALA A 64 -12.71 -14.26 -15.45
C ALA A 64 -11.54 -13.29 -15.17
N LEU A 65 -10.85 -12.82 -16.21
CA LEU A 65 -9.77 -11.84 -16.08
C LEU A 65 -10.31 -10.44 -15.81
N GLN A 66 -11.46 -10.08 -16.41
CA GLN A 66 -12.15 -8.82 -16.13
C GLN A 66 -12.62 -8.72 -14.68
N HIS A 67 -13.16 -9.80 -14.12
CA HIS A 67 -13.60 -9.85 -12.72
C HIS A 67 -12.42 -9.60 -11.77
N ARG A 68 -11.31 -10.29 -12.00
CA ARG A 68 -10.10 -10.16 -11.18
C ARG A 68 -9.49 -8.77 -11.30
N ALA A 69 -9.51 -8.18 -12.50
CA ALA A 69 -9.09 -6.80 -12.71
C ALA A 69 -9.98 -5.80 -11.96
N ALA A 70 -11.30 -6.02 -11.94
CA ALA A 70 -12.23 -5.18 -11.19
C ALA A 70 -12.03 -5.29 -9.67
N GLU A 71 -11.77 -6.49 -9.15
CA GLU A 71 -11.44 -6.70 -7.73
C GLU A 71 -10.16 -5.98 -7.33
N MET A 72 -9.09 -6.13 -8.12
CA MET A 72 -7.83 -5.41 -7.87
C MET A 72 -8.03 -3.88 -7.89
N PHE A 73 -8.83 -3.38 -8.84
CA PHE A 73 -9.15 -1.96 -8.92
C PHE A 73 -9.82 -1.45 -7.63
N CYS A 74 -10.87 -2.15 -7.16
CA CYS A 74 -11.54 -1.79 -5.92
C CYS A 74 -10.59 -1.75 -4.72
N GLU A 75 -9.67 -2.72 -4.61
CA GLU A 75 -8.69 -2.74 -3.52
C GLU A 75 -7.69 -1.57 -3.60
N VAL A 76 -7.25 -1.18 -4.80
CA VAL A 76 -6.39 0.01 -5.00
C VAL A 76 -7.10 1.28 -4.53
N GLU A 77 -8.35 1.49 -4.94
CA GLU A 77 -9.14 2.67 -4.57
C GLU A 77 -9.40 2.76 -3.04
N ILE A 78 -9.67 1.62 -2.40
CA ILE A 78 -9.78 1.55 -0.94
C ILE A 78 -8.46 1.93 -0.27
N CYS A 79 -7.34 1.40 -0.78
CA CYS A 79 -6.01 1.70 -0.24
C CYS A 79 -5.65 3.18 -0.41
N GLN A 80 -5.97 3.76 -1.57
CA GLN A 80 -5.77 5.18 -1.83
C GLN A 80 -6.55 6.04 -0.84
N SER A 81 -7.83 5.72 -0.62
CA SER A 81 -8.68 6.44 0.33
C SER A 81 -8.12 6.42 1.75
N VAL A 82 -7.66 5.25 2.21
CA VAL A 82 -7.13 5.09 3.57
C VAL A 82 -5.78 5.80 3.74
N VAL A 83 -4.91 5.76 2.73
CA VAL A 83 -3.62 6.48 2.77
C VAL A 83 -3.84 7.98 2.78
N LEU A 84 -4.77 8.49 1.96
CA LEU A 84 -5.13 9.91 1.96
C LEU A 84 -5.66 10.35 3.33
N ASP A 85 -6.57 9.59 3.94
CA ASP A 85 -7.05 9.91 5.30
C ASP A 85 -5.92 9.93 6.34
N ALA A 86 -4.99 8.97 6.28
CA ALA A 86 -3.86 8.93 7.20
C ALA A 86 -2.87 10.09 6.99
N LEU A 87 -2.65 10.52 5.74
CA LEU A 87 -1.83 11.70 5.44
C LEU A 87 -2.51 12.98 5.93
N SER A 88 -3.81 13.14 5.68
CA SER A 88 -4.60 14.27 6.22
C SER A 88 -4.59 14.28 7.74
N ALA A 89 -4.65 13.11 8.40
CA ALA A 89 -4.56 13.01 9.85
C ALA A 89 -3.23 13.58 10.39
N LEU A 90 -2.11 13.33 9.69
CA LEU A 90 -0.80 13.88 10.03
C LEU A 90 -0.74 15.40 9.81
N GLU A 91 -1.26 15.88 8.68
CA GLU A 91 -1.26 17.31 8.32
C GLU A 91 -2.07 18.14 9.31
N GLU A 92 -3.28 17.66 9.64
CA GLU A 92 -4.20 18.33 10.56
C GLU A 92 -3.86 18.07 12.03
N ARG A 93 -2.86 17.23 12.32
CA ARG A 93 -2.47 16.80 13.68
C ARG A 93 -3.65 16.25 14.47
N ARG A 94 -4.44 15.38 13.85
CA ARG A 94 -5.61 14.76 14.49
C ARG A 94 -5.20 13.89 15.67
N ASN A 95 -6.12 13.68 16.59
CA ASN A 95 -5.89 12.85 17.79
C ASN A 95 -5.94 11.34 17.50
N ASP A 96 -6.31 10.93 16.29
CA ASP A 96 -6.49 9.54 15.88
C ASP A 96 -5.41 9.04 14.92
N ILE A 97 -4.30 9.78 14.76
CA ILE A 97 -3.13 9.38 13.95
C ILE A 97 -2.71 7.93 14.21
N PRO A 98 -2.58 7.43 15.47
CA PRO A 98 -2.16 6.04 15.69
C PRO A 98 -3.11 5.02 15.06
N ARG A 99 -4.42 5.31 15.09
CA ARG A 99 -5.45 4.47 14.49
C ARG A 99 -5.40 4.54 12.97
N ALA A 100 -5.29 5.74 12.39
CA ALA A 100 -5.21 5.94 10.95
C ALA A 100 -3.95 5.29 10.35
N ALA A 101 -2.79 5.47 11.01
CA ALA A 101 -1.53 4.85 10.62
C ALA A 101 -1.59 3.31 10.66
N SER A 102 -2.17 2.76 11.72
CA SER A 102 -2.36 1.30 11.85
C SER A 102 -3.31 0.74 10.79
N LEU A 103 -4.41 1.45 10.52
CA LEU A 103 -5.39 1.07 9.49
C LEU A 103 -4.74 1.07 8.10
N ALA A 104 -4.05 2.16 7.74
CA ALA A 104 -3.35 2.27 6.46
C ALA A 104 -2.33 1.14 6.30
N LYS A 105 -1.49 0.92 7.30
CA LYS A 105 -0.45 -0.11 7.24
C LYS A 105 -1.04 -1.51 7.10
N ALA A 106 -2.10 -1.82 7.85
CA ALA A 106 -2.76 -3.13 7.77
C ALA A 106 -3.39 -3.35 6.39
N ARG A 107 -4.21 -2.38 5.92
CA ARG A 107 -4.89 -2.48 4.62
C ARG A 107 -3.93 -2.62 3.46
N LEU A 108 -2.86 -1.82 3.42
CA LEU A 108 -1.87 -1.93 2.35
C LEU A 108 -1.11 -3.25 2.40
N SER A 109 -0.82 -3.79 3.57
CA SER A 109 -0.15 -5.10 3.69
C SER A 109 -1.00 -6.24 3.11
N ASP A 110 -2.30 -6.24 3.41
CA ASP A 110 -3.23 -7.24 2.88
C ASP A 110 -3.45 -7.06 1.38
N ALA A 111 -3.68 -5.82 0.93
CA ALA A 111 -3.92 -5.50 -0.47
C ALA A 111 -2.70 -5.79 -1.35
N SER A 112 -1.48 -5.45 -0.92
CA SER A 112 -0.26 -5.78 -1.67
C SER A 112 -0.15 -7.28 -1.92
N ARG A 113 -0.42 -8.12 -0.91
CA ARG A 113 -0.40 -9.57 -1.09
C ARG A 113 -1.48 -10.05 -2.05
N LEU A 114 -2.70 -9.51 -1.95
CA LEU A 114 -3.80 -9.85 -2.86
C LEU A 114 -3.47 -9.47 -4.30
N ILE A 115 -3.13 -8.20 -4.53
CA ILE A 115 -2.90 -7.64 -5.87
C ILE A 115 -1.73 -8.34 -6.56
N THR A 116 -0.61 -8.57 -5.87
CA THR A 116 0.53 -9.30 -6.47
C THR A 116 0.18 -10.75 -6.83
N ASN A 117 -0.62 -11.43 -6.00
CA ASN A 117 -1.06 -12.80 -6.30
C ASN A 117 -2.03 -12.83 -7.48
N GLU A 118 -2.98 -11.88 -7.54
CA GLU A 118 -3.89 -11.77 -8.67
C GLU A 118 -3.15 -11.39 -9.97
N ALA A 119 -2.23 -10.44 -9.91
CA ALA A 119 -1.39 -10.05 -11.03
C ALA A 119 -0.63 -11.24 -11.62
N SER A 120 0.09 -12.00 -10.78
CA SER A 120 0.84 -13.18 -11.24
C SER A 120 -0.06 -14.24 -11.87
N ARG A 121 -1.22 -14.53 -11.25
CA ARG A 121 -2.22 -15.45 -11.83
C ARG A 121 -2.82 -14.93 -13.13
N CYS A 122 -2.97 -13.62 -13.33
CA CYS A 122 -3.45 -13.04 -14.60
C CYS A 122 -2.40 -13.20 -15.71
N MET A 123 -1.12 -12.99 -15.37
CA MET A 123 -0.01 -13.15 -16.31
C MET A 123 0.30 -14.63 -16.62
N ALA A 124 -0.03 -15.55 -15.69
CA ALA A 124 0.22 -16.99 -15.83
C ALA A 124 -0.75 -17.73 -16.75
N VAL A 125 -1.87 -17.14 -17.21
CA VAL A 125 -2.79 -17.73 -18.22
C VAL A 125 -2.12 -17.88 -19.62
N SER A 126 -0.81 -17.65 -19.68
CA SER A 126 0.06 -17.75 -20.84
C SER A 126 0.80 -19.09 -20.99
N ALA A 127 0.67 -20.02 -20.02
CA ALA A 127 1.22 -21.39 -20.07
C ALA A 127 0.11 -22.44 -20.20
#